data_AF-A0A0K9GEE4-F1
#
_entry.id   AF-A0A0K9GEE4-F1
#
_cell.length_a   1.000
_cell.length_b   1.000
_cell.length_c   1.000
_cell.angle_alpha   90.00
_cell.angle_beta   90.00
_cell.angle_gamma   90.00
#
_symmetry.space_group_name_H-M   'P 1'
#
loop_
_entity.id
_entity.type
_entity.pdbx_description
1 polymer ?
#
loop_
_entity_poly.entity_id
_entity_poly.type
_entity_poly.pdbx_seq_one_letter_code
_entity_poly.pdbx_strand_id
1 'polypeptide(L)'
;MEEVQIIIGVPGKWKNRTELIQAVASNGDGYLMAGYIIHNTKKDVCFEVEVYEHDPHLTEAFSYAGSFEDGLLDEIEHHTLTVYVIANINGFEDLKELVDVGASLLKSGGLAVKVETAGIAHTKDEWFQLLENKDYLSIYSHFVTLIGDEESYFSCGMKAFELPDVMTSSSISPEEAADLLNNFNLYNIIEQPSFKEGETFSLEQNSPLYKIAFINECRYEKEDVFFNPFGFIHLFQA
;
A
#
# COMPACT_ATOMS: atom_id res chain seq x y z
N MET A 1 8.57 19.29 4.25
CA MET A 1 8.29 17.88 3.91
C MET A 1 7.23 17.91 2.85
N GLU A 2 7.41 17.17 1.76
CA GLU A 2 6.29 16.85 0.89
C GLU A 2 5.32 15.96 1.70
N GLU A 3 4.03 16.28 1.66
CA GLU A 3 3.01 15.46 2.32
C GLU A 3 2.90 14.13 1.57
N VAL A 4 3.16 13.03 2.26
CA VAL A 4 3.01 11.69 1.69
C VAL A 4 1.57 11.26 1.87
N GLN A 5 0.86 11.15 0.74
CA GLN A 5 -0.50 10.65 0.73
C GLN A 5 -0.54 9.16 0.39
N ILE A 6 -1.19 8.38 1.24
CA ILE A 6 -1.51 6.97 1.05
C ILE A 6 -3.03 6.83 0.98
N ILE A 7 -3.51 6.10 -0.01
CA ILE A 7 -4.94 5.91 -0.26
C ILE A 7 -5.25 4.42 -0.18
N ILE A 8 -6.27 4.07 0.60
CA ILE A 8 -6.86 2.72 0.58
C ILE A 8 -8.31 2.79 0.11
N GLY A 9 -8.71 1.88 -0.78
CA GLY A 9 -10.08 1.69 -1.24
C GLY A 9 -10.72 0.45 -0.59
N VAL A 10 -11.93 0.60 -0.08
CA VAL A 10 -12.69 -0.48 0.58
C VAL A 10 -14.09 -0.58 -0.06
N PRO A 11 -14.31 -1.51 -1.01
CA PRO A 11 -15.64 -1.78 -1.55
C PRO A 11 -16.54 -2.48 -0.53
N GLY A 12 -17.84 -2.22 -0.62
CA GLY A 12 -18.85 -2.86 0.21
C GLY A 12 -20.25 -2.83 -0.40
N LYS A 13 -21.16 -3.61 0.18
CA LYS A 13 -22.55 -3.77 -0.26
C LYS A 13 -23.53 -2.84 0.49
N TRP A 14 -23.05 -1.71 1.01
CA TRP A 14 -23.88 -0.70 1.67
C TRP A 14 -24.80 -0.02 0.65
N LYS A 15 -26.12 -0.03 0.85
CA LYS A 15 -27.10 0.52 -0.10
C LYS A 15 -26.93 2.01 -0.36
N ASN A 16 -26.47 2.74 0.64
CA ASN A 16 -26.25 4.18 0.57
C ASN A 16 -25.36 4.64 1.72
N ARG A 17 -24.92 5.91 1.65
CA ARG A 17 -24.06 6.54 2.66
C ARG A 17 -24.64 6.49 4.09
N THR A 18 -25.96 6.53 4.26
CA THR A 18 -26.58 6.44 5.59
C THR A 18 -26.36 5.07 6.22
N GLU A 19 -26.53 4.00 5.44
CA GLU A 19 -26.27 2.63 5.93
C GLU A 19 -24.78 2.43 6.24
N LEU A 20 -23.88 2.97 5.42
CA LEU A 20 -22.44 2.99 5.69
C LEU A 20 -22.11 3.69 7.02
N ILE A 21 -22.61 4.92 7.24
CA ILE A 21 -22.36 5.68 8.48
C ILE A 21 -22.89 4.91 9.70
N GLN A 22 -24.08 4.32 9.60
CA GLN A 22 -24.66 3.51 10.68
C GLN A 22 -23.84 2.25 10.96
N ALA A 23 -23.35 1.58 9.91
CA ALA A 23 -22.52 0.39 10.06
C ALA A 23 -21.18 0.72 10.73
N VAL A 24 -20.51 1.80 10.33
CA VAL A 24 -19.27 2.27 10.97
C VAL A 24 -19.52 2.65 12.43
N ALA A 25 -20.59 3.39 12.73
CA ALA A 25 -20.91 3.74 14.11
C ALA A 25 -21.22 2.52 15.00
N SER A 26 -21.74 1.43 14.42
CA SER A 26 -22.12 0.22 15.17
C SER A 26 -20.97 -0.78 15.31
N ASN A 27 -20.13 -0.91 14.30
CA ASN A 27 -19.15 -2.01 14.16
C ASN A 27 -17.71 -1.53 13.92
N GLY A 28 -17.48 -0.24 13.73
CA GLY A 28 -16.18 0.33 13.37
C GLY A 28 -15.28 0.62 14.56
N ASP A 29 -15.35 -0.13 15.65
CA ASP A 29 -14.41 -0.04 16.79
C ASP A 29 -14.14 1.39 17.34
N GLY A 30 -15.20 2.21 17.38
CA GLY A 30 -15.14 3.59 17.88
C GLY A 30 -14.77 4.63 16.82
N TYR A 31 -14.59 4.23 15.56
CA TYR A 31 -14.60 5.14 14.44
C TYR A 31 -16.01 5.67 14.15
N LEU A 32 -16.09 6.93 13.74
CA LEU A 32 -17.33 7.59 13.33
C LEU A 32 -17.08 8.35 12.03
N MET A 33 -18.02 8.24 11.09
CA MET A 33 -18.02 9.02 9.86
C MET A 33 -18.93 10.23 9.99
N ALA A 34 -18.43 11.40 9.62
CA ALA A 34 -19.20 12.64 9.60
C ALA A 34 -18.74 13.51 8.43
N GLY A 35 -19.62 13.75 7.45
CA GLY A 35 -19.20 14.42 6.21
C GLY A 35 -18.07 13.63 5.53
N TYR A 36 -17.01 14.32 5.13
CA TYR A 36 -15.85 13.76 4.40
C TYR A 36 -14.73 13.28 5.33
N ILE A 37 -15.02 13.00 6.60
CA ILE A 37 -14.02 12.50 7.55
C ILE A 37 -14.49 11.23 8.25
N ILE A 38 -13.52 10.38 8.59
CA ILE A 38 -13.65 9.28 9.54
C ILE A 38 -12.67 9.51 10.69
N HIS A 39 -13.15 9.46 11.93
CA HIS A 39 -12.32 9.77 13.10
C HIS A 39 -12.53 8.76 14.23
N ASN A 40 -11.51 8.56 15.05
CA ASN A 40 -11.58 7.82 16.31
C ASN A 40 -11.13 8.70 17.47
N THR A 41 -12.07 9.17 18.28
CA THR A 41 -11.81 10.13 19.35
C THR A 41 -10.88 9.59 20.44
N LYS A 42 -10.84 8.27 20.66
CA LYS A 42 -9.98 7.67 21.70
C LYS A 42 -8.52 7.62 21.29
N LYS A 43 -8.27 7.38 20.00
CA LYS A 43 -6.95 7.32 19.37
C LYS A 43 -6.45 8.70 18.91
N ASP A 44 -7.34 9.69 18.86
CA ASP A 44 -7.05 11.04 18.32
C ASP A 44 -6.58 11.00 16.86
N VAL A 45 -7.20 10.12 16.06
CA VAL A 45 -6.90 9.94 14.63
C VAL A 45 -8.08 10.37 13.77
N CYS A 46 -7.78 10.98 12.63
CA CYS A 46 -8.76 11.47 11.67
C CYS A 46 -8.20 11.32 10.26
N PHE A 47 -9.03 10.79 9.36
CA PHE A 47 -8.70 10.65 7.94
C PHE A 47 -9.79 11.29 7.09
N GLU A 48 -9.41 11.77 5.91
CA GLU A 48 -10.36 12.14 4.88
C GLU A 48 -10.95 10.88 4.24
N VAL A 49 -12.22 10.96 3.88
CA VAL A 49 -12.94 9.89 3.19
C VAL A 49 -13.76 10.40 2.03
N GLU A 50 -13.59 9.72 0.90
CA GLU A 50 -14.44 9.86 -0.25
C GLU A 50 -15.26 8.58 -0.44
N VAL A 51 -16.53 8.74 -0.79
CA VAL A 51 -17.44 7.61 -1.00
C VAL A 51 -18.01 7.72 -2.40
N TYR A 52 -17.71 6.73 -3.22
CA TYR A 52 -18.19 6.63 -4.60
C TYR A 52 -19.23 5.52 -4.69
N GLU A 53 -20.14 5.68 -5.66
CA GLU A 53 -21.06 4.62 -6.05
C GLU A 53 -20.32 3.51 -6.81
N HIS A 54 -21.07 2.47 -7.18
CA HIS A 54 -20.58 1.32 -7.92
C HIS A 54 -19.68 1.72 -9.11
N ASP A 55 -18.47 1.15 -9.15
CA ASP A 55 -17.54 1.27 -10.27
C ASP A 55 -17.47 -0.05 -11.07
N PRO A 56 -17.94 -0.07 -12.33
CA PRO A 56 -17.94 -1.29 -13.14
C PRO A 56 -16.54 -1.82 -13.47
N HIS A 57 -15.47 -1.05 -13.28
CA HIS A 57 -14.09 -1.48 -13.53
C HIS A 57 -13.37 -1.99 -12.27
N LEU A 58 -14.03 -1.95 -11.11
CA LEU A 58 -13.36 -2.27 -9.85
C LEU A 58 -12.89 -3.73 -9.79
N THR A 59 -13.67 -4.67 -10.31
CA THR A 59 -13.29 -6.09 -10.35
C THR A 59 -12.02 -6.32 -11.17
N GLU A 60 -11.88 -5.62 -12.30
CA GLU A 60 -10.68 -5.65 -13.12
C GLU A 60 -9.49 -5.04 -12.36
N ALA A 61 -9.70 -3.92 -11.67
CA ALA A 61 -8.64 -3.32 -10.84
C ALA A 61 -8.18 -4.26 -9.71
N PHE A 62 -9.06 -5.06 -9.12
CA PHE A 62 -8.70 -6.07 -8.12
C PHE A 62 -7.99 -7.28 -8.74
N SER A 63 -8.40 -7.74 -9.92
CA SER A 63 -7.76 -8.91 -10.55
C SER A 63 -6.29 -8.68 -10.92
N TYR A 64 -5.90 -7.43 -11.17
CA TYR A 64 -4.50 -7.03 -11.36
C TYR A 64 -3.74 -6.77 -10.06
N ALA A 65 -4.44 -6.48 -8.96
CA ALA A 65 -3.83 -6.06 -7.69
C ALA A 65 -3.56 -7.20 -6.72
N GLY A 66 -3.97 -8.43 -7.03
CA GLY A 66 -3.77 -9.59 -6.18
C GLY A 66 -4.33 -10.87 -6.78
N SER A 67 -4.16 -11.98 -6.06
CA SER A 67 -4.75 -13.28 -6.43
C SER A 67 -5.93 -13.56 -5.51
N PHE A 68 -7.14 -13.63 -6.07
CA PHE A 68 -8.38 -13.79 -5.33
C PHE A 68 -9.15 -15.02 -5.80
N GLU A 69 -9.94 -15.60 -4.91
CA GLU A 69 -10.93 -16.61 -5.31
C GLU A 69 -12.06 -15.95 -6.12
N ASP A 70 -12.61 -16.68 -7.09
CA ASP A 70 -13.69 -16.20 -7.98
C ASP A 70 -14.89 -15.65 -7.19
N GLY A 71 -15.19 -16.22 -6.02
CA GLY A 71 -16.29 -15.78 -5.17
C GLY A 71 -16.12 -14.35 -4.66
N LEU A 72 -14.92 -13.93 -4.29
CA LEU A 72 -14.67 -12.56 -3.83
C LEU A 72 -14.74 -11.56 -4.98
N LEU A 73 -14.24 -11.91 -6.17
CA LEU A 73 -14.33 -11.06 -7.35
C LEU A 73 -15.79 -10.85 -7.78
N ASP A 74 -16.64 -11.87 -7.69
CA ASP A 74 -18.10 -11.74 -7.89
C ASP A 74 -18.73 -10.82 -6.83
N GLU A 75 -18.32 -10.91 -5.56
CA GLU A 75 -18.81 -9.98 -4.54
C GLU A 75 -18.41 -8.54 -4.82
N ILE A 76 -17.18 -8.32 -5.29
CA ILE A 76 -16.65 -7.01 -5.68
C ILE A 76 -17.38 -6.51 -6.93
N GLU A 77 -17.68 -7.34 -7.92
CA GLU A 77 -18.47 -6.94 -9.09
C GLU A 77 -19.85 -6.42 -8.70
N HIS A 78 -20.44 -6.95 -7.63
CA HIS A 78 -21.75 -6.53 -7.12
C HIS A 78 -21.67 -5.54 -5.94
N HIS A 79 -20.52 -4.90 -5.70
CA HIS A 79 -20.41 -3.84 -4.69
C HIS A 79 -21.32 -2.65 -5.05
N THR A 80 -21.74 -1.90 -4.05
CA THR A 80 -22.62 -0.74 -4.23
C THR A 80 -21.94 0.58 -3.94
N LEU A 81 -21.00 0.59 -2.98
CA LEU A 81 -20.17 1.75 -2.65
C LEU A 81 -18.72 1.35 -2.47
N THR A 82 -17.82 2.28 -2.75
CA THR A 82 -16.40 2.18 -2.41
C THR A 82 -16.00 3.36 -1.54
N VAL A 83 -15.38 3.05 -0.41
CA VAL A 83 -14.86 4.06 0.52
C VAL A 83 -13.36 4.19 0.30
N TYR A 84 -12.92 5.36 -0.14
CA TYR A 84 -11.50 5.71 -0.18
C TYR A 84 -11.12 6.47 1.07
N VAL A 85 -10.15 5.95 1.82
CA VAL A 85 -9.54 6.66 2.94
C VAL A 85 -8.26 7.30 2.43
N ILE A 86 -8.17 8.62 2.59
CA ILE A 86 -7.03 9.43 2.17
C ILE A 86 -6.26 9.81 3.44
N ALA A 87 -5.04 9.28 3.56
CA ALA A 87 -4.20 9.46 4.72
C ALA A 87 -2.92 10.22 4.36
N ASN A 88 -2.68 11.32 5.06
CA ASN A 88 -1.39 12.00 5.05
C ASN A 88 -0.53 11.35 6.14
N ILE A 89 0.49 10.59 5.73
CA ILE A 89 1.32 9.78 6.61
C ILE A 89 2.58 10.56 6.98
N ASN A 90 2.90 10.56 8.27
CA ASN A 90 4.13 11.11 8.84
C ASN A 90 4.77 10.06 9.77
N GLY A 91 5.34 9.04 9.14
CA GLY A 91 6.01 7.94 9.81
C GLY A 91 5.13 6.71 10.07
N PHE A 92 5.77 5.70 10.64
CA PHE A 92 5.26 4.32 10.70
C PHE A 92 3.99 4.14 11.56
N GLU A 93 3.77 4.98 12.57
CA GLU A 93 2.58 4.86 13.44
C GLU A 93 1.29 5.22 12.70
N ASP A 94 1.33 6.21 11.79
CA ASP A 94 0.18 6.58 10.99
C ASP A 94 -0.24 5.45 10.04
N LEU A 95 0.71 4.64 9.54
CA LEU A 95 0.39 3.44 8.78
C LEU A 95 -0.36 2.40 9.63
N LYS A 96 0.00 2.24 10.90
CA LYS A 96 -0.73 1.31 11.79
C LYS A 96 -2.16 1.77 12.04
N GLU A 97 -2.38 3.07 12.13
CA GLU A 97 -3.70 3.68 12.27
C GLU A 97 -4.50 3.57 10.97
N LEU A 98 -3.84 3.69 9.81
CA LEU A 98 -4.44 3.40 8.50
C LEU A 98 -4.90 1.94 8.39
N VAL A 99 -4.10 0.99 8.91
CA VAL A 99 -4.51 -0.42 9.01
C VAL A 99 -5.75 -0.57 9.89
N ASP A 100 -5.82 0.14 11.03
CA ASP A 100 -6.96 0.07 11.95
C ASP A 100 -8.26 0.61 11.33
N VAL A 101 -8.20 1.73 10.61
CA VAL A 101 -9.40 2.27 9.94
C VAL A 101 -9.83 1.35 8.79
N GLY A 102 -8.90 0.79 8.01
CA GLY A 102 -9.21 -0.21 6.98
C GLY A 102 -9.93 -1.42 7.56
N ALA A 103 -9.43 -1.96 8.68
CA ALA A 103 -10.08 -3.06 9.37
C ALA A 103 -11.45 -2.70 9.95
N SER A 104 -11.62 -1.45 10.42
CA SER A 104 -12.90 -0.96 10.92
C SER A 104 -13.95 -0.89 9.81
N LEU A 105 -13.55 -0.50 8.59
CA LEU A 105 -14.42 -0.54 7.41
C LEU A 105 -14.78 -1.99 7.01
N LEU A 106 -13.82 -2.92 7.04
CA LEU A 106 -14.07 -4.35 6.81
C LEU A 106 -15.06 -4.96 7.81
N LYS A 107 -14.93 -4.61 9.11
CA LYS A 107 -15.88 -5.01 10.16
C LYS A 107 -17.26 -4.38 9.95
N SER A 108 -17.30 -3.22 9.31
CA SER A 108 -18.52 -2.49 9.00
C SER A 108 -19.18 -2.91 7.69
N GLY A 109 -18.69 -3.95 7.00
CA GLY A 109 -19.30 -4.49 5.78
C GLY A 109 -18.46 -4.33 4.50
N GLY A 110 -17.21 -3.87 4.63
CA GLY A 110 -16.23 -3.92 3.54
C GLY A 110 -15.84 -5.35 3.16
N LEU A 111 -15.54 -5.55 1.88
CA LEU A 111 -15.24 -6.86 1.28
C LEU A 111 -13.73 -7.16 1.26
N ALA A 112 -12.93 -6.17 0.89
CA ALA A 112 -11.48 -6.26 0.71
C ALA A 112 -10.85 -4.86 0.84
N VAL A 113 -9.52 -4.77 0.87
CA VAL A 113 -8.81 -3.49 0.90
C VAL A 113 -7.83 -3.43 -0.27
N LYS A 114 -7.88 -2.36 -1.04
CA LYS A 114 -6.87 -2.05 -2.08
C LYS A 114 -6.03 -0.86 -1.63
N VAL A 115 -4.72 -1.02 -1.57
CA VAL A 115 -3.78 0.09 -1.39
C VAL A 115 -3.57 0.74 -2.76
N GLU A 116 -4.37 1.76 -3.04
CA GLU A 116 -4.45 2.42 -4.35
C GLU A 116 -3.10 3.00 -4.78
N THR A 117 -2.35 3.54 -3.83
CA THR A 117 -1.05 4.17 -4.07
C THR A 117 0.10 3.19 -4.34
N ALA A 118 -0.13 1.88 -4.20
CA ALA A 118 0.85 0.83 -4.46
C ALA A 118 0.34 -0.18 -5.50
N GLY A 119 -0.97 -0.24 -5.75
CA GLY A 119 -1.57 -1.15 -6.72
C GLY A 119 -1.69 -2.58 -6.22
N ILE A 120 -1.72 -2.77 -4.90
CA ILE A 120 -1.87 -4.08 -4.24
C ILE A 120 -3.21 -4.15 -3.51
N ALA A 121 -3.85 -5.31 -3.51
CA ALA A 121 -5.09 -5.55 -2.80
C ALA A 121 -4.99 -6.80 -1.91
N HIS A 122 -5.76 -6.77 -0.84
CA HIS A 122 -5.77 -7.78 0.22
C HIS A 122 -7.20 -8.16 0.54
N THR A 123 -7.41 -9.45 0.74
CA THR A 123 -8.65 -9.99 1.30
C THR A 123 -8.89 -9.47 2.72
N LYS A 124 -10.13 -9.60 3.18
CA LYS A 124 -10.48 -9.32 4.57
C LYS A 124 -9.66 -10.12 5.57
N ASP A 125 -9.38 -11.39 5.27
CA ASP A 125 -8.65 -12.28 6.18
C ASP A 125 -7.16 -11.90 6.26
N GLU A 126 -6.52 -11.58 5.13
CA GLU A 126 -5.15 -11.06 5.11
C GLU A 126 -5.02 -9.75 5.90
N TRP A 127 -5.95 -8.82 5.71
CA TRP A 127 -5.95 -7.56 6.45
C TRP A 127 -6.17 -7.74 7.95
N PHE A 128 -6.96 -8.74 8.36
CA PHE A 128 -7.11 -9.08 9.78
C PHE A 128 -5.89 -9.80 10.35
N GLN A 129 -5.17 -10.61 9.57
CA GLN A 129 -3.87 -11.14 10.00
C GLN A 129 -2.86 -10.00 10.24
N LEU A 130 -2.86 -8.96 9.40
CA LEU A 130 -2.06 -7.76 9.61
C LEU A 130 -2.40 -7.04 10.93
N LEU A 131 -3.66 -7.09 11.41
CA LEU A 131 -4.00 -6.52 12.71
C LEU A 131 -3.36 -7.27 13.88
N GLU A 132 -3.11 -8.56 13.75
CA GLU A 132 -2.50 -9.38 14.81
C GLU A 132 -1.02 -9.01 15.02
N ASN A 133 -0.33 -8.64 13.94
CA ASN A 133 1.06 -8.18 13.99
C ASN A 133 1.32 -7.04 12.99
N LYS A 134 1.59 -5.84 13.52
CA LYS A 134 1.89 -4.63 12.77
C LYS A 134 3.37 -4.24 12.86
N ASP A 135 4.25 -5.22 12.74
CA ASP A 135 5.68 -4.96 12.61
C ASP A 135 6.04 -4.44 11.21
N TYR A 136 7.30 -4.05 11.02
CA TYR A 136 7.78 -3.49 9.76
C TYR A 136 7.60 -4.46 8.59
N LEU A 137 7.82 -5.76 8.80
CA LEU A 137 7.72 -6.76 7.74
C LEU A 137 6.26 -6.94 7.31
N SER A 138 5.35 -7.07 8.28
CA SER A 138 3.92 -7.24 8.00
C SER A 138 3.33 -6.02 7.32
N ILE A 139 3.66 -4.79 7.74
CA ILE A 139 3.18 -3.58 7.04
C ILE A 139 3.83 -3.48 5.66
N TYR A 140 5.14 -3.74 5.53
CA TYR A 140 5.83 -3.73 4.24
C TYR A 140 5.15 -4.65 3.22
N SER A 141 4.83 -5.89 3.59
CA SER A 141 4.20 -6.84 2.67
C SER A 141 2.77 -6.47 2.26
N HIS A 142 2.13 -5.53 2.95
CA HIS A 142 0.78 -5.08 2.64
C HIS A 142 0.73 -3.74 1.88
N PHE A 143 1.77 -2.93 2.00
CA PHE A 143 1.82 -1.60 1.38
C PHE A 143 2.81 -1.49 0.21
N VAL A 144 3.62 -2.54 -0.03
CA VAL A 144 4.59 -2.57 -1.11
C VAL A 144 4.38 -3.81 -1.96
N THR A 145 4.36 -3.63 -3.28
CA THR A 145 4.36 -4.72 -4.26
C THR A 145 5.61 -4.68 -5.12
N LEU A 146 5.98 -5.82 -5.70
CA LEU A 146 7.05 -5.91 -6.68
C LEU A 146 6.44 -6.12 -8.06
N ILE A 147 6.90 -5.35 -9.03
CA ILE A 147 6.44 -5.38 -10.41
C ILE A 147 7.64 -5.72 -11.30
N GLY A 148 7.41 -6.57 -12.29
CA GLY A 148 8.39 -6.89 -13.32
C GLY A 148 7.85 -6.51 -14.69
N ASP A 149 8.70 -5.88 -15.50
CA ASP A 149 8.48 -5.67 -16.92
C ASP A 149 9.63 -6.29 -17.74
N GLU A 150 9.70 -5.98 -19.03
CA GLU A 150 10.73 -6.56 -19.92
C GLU A 150 12.15 -6.09 -19.57
N GLU A 151 12.31 -4.91 -18.97
CA GLU A 151 13.62 -4.27 -18.75
C GLU A 151 14.05 -4.27 -17.27
N SER A 152 13.10 -4.34 -16.34
CA SER A 152 13.39 -4.16 -14.92
C SER A 152 12.42 -4.88 -13.98
N TYR A 153 12.89 -5.09 -12.75
CA TYR A 153 12.07 -5.42 -11.59
C TYR A 153 12.14 -4.25 -10.61
N PHE A 154 11.02 -3.88 -10.01
CA PHE A 154 10.97 -2.75 -9.10
C PHE A 154 9.91 -2.87 -8.01
N SER A 155 10.08 -2.14 -6.91
CA SER A 155 9.04 -1.94 -5.91
C SER A 155 8.08 -0.82 -6.29
N CYS A 156 6.85 -0.92 -5.80
CA CYS A 156 5.86 0.15 -5.81
C CYS A 156 5.23 0.23 -4.43
N GLY A 157 5.27 1.42 -3.81
CA GLY A 157 4.64 1.68 -2.52
C GLY A 157 5.61 2.08 -1.41
N MET A 158 6.92 2.15 -1.68
CA MET A 158 7.92 2.56 -0.66
C MET A 158 7.69 3.98 -0.13
N LYS A 159 6.93 4.82 -0.85
CA LYS A 159 6.51 6.12 -0.34
C LYS A 159 5.74 6.04 0.99
N ALA A 160 5.04 4.95 1.28
CA ALA A 160 4.40 4.73 2.58
C ALA A 160 5.39 4.81 3.75
N PHE A 161 6.66 4.50 3.48
CA PHE A 161 7.77 4.56 4.43
C PHE A 161 8.65 5.81 4.26
N GLU A 162 8.19 6.79 3.48
CA GLU A 162 8.95 8.00 3.12
C GLU A 162 10.27 7.69 2.39
N LEU A 163 10.27 6.62 1.58
CA LEU A 163 11.43 6.11 0.87
C LEU A 163 11.22 6.04 -0.66
N PRO A 164 12.32 6.14 -1.44
CA PRO A 164 12.27 5.85 -2.87
C PRO A 164 11.89 4.39 -3.11
N ASP A 165 11.23 4.14 -4.23
CA ASP A 165 11.09 2.78 -4.73
C ASP A 165 12.45 2.27 -5.24
N VAL A 166 12.61 0.96 -5.33
CA VAL A 166 13.90 0.34 -5.66
C VAL A 166 13.74 -0.51 -6.90
N MET A 167 14.69 -0.41 -7.82
CA MET A 167 14.68 -1.16 -9.07
C MET A 167 16.01 -1.88 -9.31
N THR A 168 15.93 -2.96 -10.08
CA THR A 168 17.07 -3.75 -10.58
C THR A 168 16.77 -4.22 -12.01
N SER A 169 17.81 -4.65 -12.71
CA SER A 169 17.74 -5.13 -14.10
C SER A 169 16.94 -6.44 -14.22
N SER A 170 16.22 -6.62 -15.34
CA SER A 170 15.59 -7.90 -15.69
C SER A 170 16.57 -9.00 -16.11
N SER A 171 17.89 -8.74 -16.01
CA SER A 171 18.95 -9.71 -16.32
C SER A 171 19.15 -10.82 -15.27
N ILE A 172 18.57 -10.66 -14.07
CA ILE A 172 18.56 -11.66 -13.00
C ILE A 172 17.18 -12.35 -12.94
N SER A 173 17.06 -13.48 -12.24
CA SER A 173 15.76 -14.17 -12.18
C SER A 173 14.73 -13.36 -11.37
N PRO A 174 13.41 -13.56 -11.59
CA PRO A 174 12.37 -12.93 -10.76
C PRO A 174 12.54 -13.21 -9.27
N GLU A 175 12.94 -14.43 -8.89
CA GLU A 175 13.18 -14.82 -7.50
C GLU A 175 14.40 -14.09 -6.93
N GLU A 176 15.51 -14.03 -7.67
CA GLU A 176 16.71 -13.28 -7.26
C GLU A 176 16.42 -11.78 -7.11
N ALA A 177 15.63 -11.21 -8.02
CA ALA A 177 15.21 -9.83 -7.94
C ALA A 177 14.30 -9.58 -6.73
N ALA A 178 13.33 -10.47 -6.48
CA ALA A 178 12.44 -10.35 -5.33
C ALA A 178 13.21 -10.41 -4.01
N ASP A 179 14.16 -11.35 -3.88
CA ASP A 179 15.03 -11.45 -2.71
C ASP A 179 15.87 -10.18 -2.52
N LEU A 180 16.51 -9.67 -3.58
CA LEU A 180 17.30 -8.45 -3.53
C LEU A 180 16.46 -7.25 -3.08
N LEU A 181 15.34 -7.01 -3.76
CA LEU A 181 14.48 -5.84 -3.52
C LEU A 181 13.88 -5.88 -2.12
N ASN A 182 13.34 -7.03 -1.69
CA ASN A 182 12.75 -7.16 -0.35
C ASN A 182 13.77 -6.93 0.75
N ASN A 183 14.96 -7.54 0.66
CA ASN A 183 16.00 -7.37 1.68
C ASN A 183 16.54 -5.94 1.71
N PHE A 184 16.77 -5.33 0.54
CA PHE A 184 17.22 -3.94 0.48
C PHE A 184 16.17 -2.98 1.04
N ASN A 185 14.90 -3.15 0.66
CA ASN A 185 13.79 -2.32 1.14
C ASN A 185 13.62 -2.42 2.65
N LEU A 186 13.59 -3.64 3.21
CA LEU A 186 13.47 -3.86 4.65
C LEU A 186 14.67 -3.32 5.41
N TYR A 187 15.89 -3.50 4.88
CA TYR A 187 17.10 -2.88 5.45
C TYR A 187 16.97 -1.35 5.49
N ASN A 188 16.46 -0.74 4.40
CA ASN A 188 16.28 0.71 4.33
C ASN A 188 15.22 1.22 5.33
N ILE A 189 14.12 0.49 5.48
CA ILE A 189 13.04 0.80 6.43
C ILE A 189 13.53 0.69 7.89
N ILE A 190 14.27 -0.37 8.22
CA ILE A 190 14.62 -0.70 9.61
C ILE A 190 15.88 0.07 10.07
N GLU A 191 16.93 0.08 9.26
CA GLU A 191 18.24 0.60 9.64
C GLU A 191 18.45 2.06 9.22
N GLN A 192 17.59 2.59 8.34
CA GLN A 192 17.64 3.97 7.82
C GLN A 192 19.06 4.43 7.44
N PRO A 193 19.78 3.66 6.61
CA PRO A 193 21.14 3.97 6.19
C PRO A 193 21.18 5.27 5.37
N SER A 194 22.31 5.97 5.43
CA SER A 194 22.59 7.11 4.54
C SER A 194 23.46 6.65 3.37
N PHE A 195 22.82 6.23 2.29
CA PHE A 195 23.48 5.81 1.06
C PHE A 195 24.02 7.00 0.25
N LYS A 196 25.10 6.77 -0.51
CA LYS A 196 25.63 7.72 -1.50
C LYS A 196 25.69 7.09 -2.89
N GLU A 197 25.62 7.96 -3.89
CA GLU A 197 25.80 7.60 -5.29
C GLU A 197 27.10 6.81 -5.49
N GLY A 198 26.99 5.64 -6.14
CA GLY A 198 28.12 4.75 -6.44
C GLY A 198 28.59 3.88 -5.28
N GLU A 199 27.99 3.98 -4.08
CA GLU A 199 28.24 3.00 -3.01
C GLU A 199 27.70 1.62 -3.40
N THR A 200 28.23 0.59 -2.74
CA THR A 200 27.86 -0.79 -3.03
C THR A 200 27.06 -1.41 -1.90
N PHE A 201 26.06 -2.20 -2.27
CA PHE A 201 25.26 -3.04 -1.40
C PHE A 201 25.48 -4.52 -1.74
N SER A 202 25.43 -5.39 -0.73
CA SER A 202 25.36 -6.83 -0.92
C SER A 202 24.54 -7.45 0.20
N LEU A 203 23.79 -8.50 -0.13
CA LEU A 203 22.97 -9.24 0.83
C LEU A 203 23.82 -10.00 1.86
N GLU A 204 24.94 -10.57 1.41
CA GLU A 204 25.84 -11.37 2.24
C GLU A 204 27.29 -11.19 1.78
N GLN A 205 28.24 -11.61 2.61
CA GLN A 205 29.67 -11.42 2.35
C GLN A 205 30.16 -12.00 1.00
N ASN A 206 29.48 -13.03 0.47
CA ASN A 206 29.83 -13.71 -0.78
C ASN A 206 28.76 -13.55 -1.88
N SER A 207 27.76 -12.69 -1.66
CA SER A 207 26.73 -12.41 -2.64
C SER A 207 27.20 -11.36 -3.66
N PRO A 208 26.53 -11.24 -4.82
CA PRO A 208 26.83 -10.18 -5.78
C PRO A 208 26.85 -8.79 -5.13
N LEU A 209 27.72 -7.92 -5.65
CA LEU A 209 27.75 -6.50 -5.28
C LEU A 209 26.86 -5.73 -6.25
N TYR A 210 26.05 -4.84 -5.70
CA TYR A 210 25.20 -3.94 -6.46
C TYR A 210 25.64 -2.50 -6.19
N LYS A 211 25.85 -1.71 -7.22
CA LYS A 211 26.07 -0.26 -7.08
C LYS A 211 24.72 0.45 -7.00
N ILE A 212 24.69 1.48 -6.16
CA ILE A 212 23.54 2.33 -5.91
C ILE A 212 23.61 3.54 -6.83
N ALA A 213 22.53 3.81 -7.57
CA ALA A 213 22.30 5.07 -8.26
C ALA A 213 20.92 5.64 -7.89
N PHE A 214 20.85 6.96 -7.69
CA PHE A 214 19.59 7.65 -7.44
C PHE A 214 19.01 8.22 -8.74
N ILE A 215 17.71 7.98 -8.95
CA ILE A 215 16.97 8.44 -10.12
C ILE A 215 15.73 9.18 -9.63
N ASN A 216 15.37 10.31 -10.26
CA ASN A 216 14.09 10.95 -9.96
C ASN A 216 12.91 10.11 -10.47
N GLU A 217 11.73 10.28 -9.88
CA GLU A 217 10.50 9.70 -10.43
C GLU A 217 10.29 10.19 -11.87
N CYS A 218 10.09 9.23 -12.77
CA CYS A 218 10.04 9.44 -14.21
C CYS A 218 8.94 8.63 -14.90
N ARG A 219 8.23 7.77 -14.16
CA ARG A 219 7.17 6.88 -14.66
C ARG A 219 5.80 7.52 -14.51
N TYR A 220 5.61 8.29 -13.45
CA TYR A 220 4.33 8.88 -13.09
C TYR A 220 4.44 10.40 -12.99
N GLU A 221 3.38 11.09 -13.39
CA GLU A 221 3.22 12.53 -13.15
C GLU A 221 2.84 12.77 -11.68
N LYS A 222 3.05 13.99 -11.16
CA LYS A 222 2.87 14.29 -9.73
C LYS A 222 1.45 14.05 -9.22
N GLU A 223 0.45 14.19 -10.09
CA GLU A 223 -0.96 14.01 -9.77
C GLU A 223 -1.38 12.53 -9.77
N ASP A 224 -0.53 11.63 -10.25
CA ASP A 224 -0.80 10.19 -10.27
C ASP A 224 -0.65 9.58 -8.87
N VAL A 225 -1.58 8.69 -8.51
CA VAL A 225 -1.58 8.01 -7.21
C VAL A 225 -0.36 7.13 -6.99
N PHE A 226 0.32 6.68 -8.05
CA PHE A 226 1.55 5.89 -7.97
C PHE A 226 2.82 6.75 -7.88
N PHE A 227 2.71 8.08 -8.06
CA PHE A 227 3.87 8.97 -7.96
C PHE A 227 4.57 8.82 -6.61
N ASN A 228 5.87 8.54 -6.66
CA ASN A 228 6.74 8.51 -5.50
C ASN A 228 7.63 9.77 -5.46
N PRO A 229 7.38 10.74 -4.56
CA PRO A 229 8.17 11.98 -4.50
C PRO A 229 9.65 11.75 -4.17
N PHE A 230 9.99 10.59 -3.60
CA PHE A 230 11.36 10.23 -3.22
C PHE A 230 12.17 9.65 -4.38
N GLY A 231 11.54 9.35 -5.51
CA GLY A 231 12.19 8.81 -6.71
C GLY A 231 12.53 7.32 -6.60
N PHE A 232 13.65 6.92 -7.20
CA PHE A 232 14.15 5.55 -7.24
C PHE A 232 15.58 5.40 -6.77
N ILE A 233 15.85 4.23 -6.20
CA ILE A 233 17.20 3.67 -6.10
C ILE A 233 17.32 2.55 -7.15
N HIS A 234 18.28 2.69 -8.07
CA HIS A 234 18.64 1.64 -8.99
C HIS A 234 19.84 0.86 -8.45
N LEU A 235 19.66 -0.45 -8.28
CA LEU A 235 20.67 -1.42 -7.95
C LEU A 235 21.15 -2.11 -9.24
N PHE A 236 22.37 -1.82 -9.67
CA PHE A 236 22.98 -2.49 -10.83
C PHE A 236 24.17 -3.33 -10.39
N GLN A 237 24.23 -4.57 -10.87
CA GLN A 237 25.31 -5.49 -10.52
C GLN A 237 26.67 -4.91 -10.95
N ALA A 238 27.62 -4.88 -10.02
CA ALA A 238 28.90 -4.16 -10.12
C ALA A 238 29.97 -4.87 -10.95
#